data_AF-A0A929XVD1-F1
#
_entry.id   AF-A0A929XVD1-F1
#
_cell.length_a   1.000
_cell.length_b   1.000
_cell.length_c   1.000
_cell.angle_alpha   90.00
_cell.angle_beta   90.00
_cell.angle_gamma   90.00
#
_symmetry.space_group_name_H-M   'P 1'
#
loop_
_entity.id
_entity.type
_entity.pdbx_description
1 polymer ?
#
loop_
_entity_poly.entity_id
_entity_poly.type
_entity_poly.pdbx_seq_one_letter_code
_entity_poly.pdbx_strand_id
1 'polypeptide(L)'
;MIENMGRLHRFHGIPSRVVCLDYCAAEMCVALGAADKLSGVASAESYLADCRETYRNTISNIPLIPAQNSNGLPDFSAVCSYKPELVIGTGYSFHRYSGIADADEFEQKGIHVYATMGSYTPCCGFESIYEDLRNLGKIFGREPQATELISEMATKATELRKLTAQKNPNIRVFAFDSAVADKALTCGQTLESYMIGAVGGINIFENKGNFTPVEWSEVAAADPQVILVHCFYSAEDGRQKIAFLKRIQVLSNIMLNELDKELEARGLRFTRYADDCVIALKSESSAKRVMRTVSDWIQRKLGLKVNMTKTHITRPLKLKYLGFGFYKDSKTKEWKCRAHQDSIVKLKRKLKELTCRKTPGTVREKIEKINQVTRGWIN
;
A
#
# COMPACT_ATOMS: atom_id res chain seq x y z
N MET A 1 -13.35 -34.51 13.23
CA MET A 1 -12.48 -34.38 12.04
C MET A 1 -12.56 -32.94 11.58
N ILE A 2 -11.46 -32.38 11.11
CA ILE A 2 -11.37 -31.03 10.55
C ILE A 2 -10.66 -31.13 9.21
N GLU A 3 -11.24 -30.54 8.17
CA GLU A 3 -10.57 -30.38 6.89
C GLU A 3 -9.94 -28.98 6.83
N ASN A 4 -8.65 -28.89 6.55
CA ASN A 4 -7.93 -27.63 6.46
C ASN A 4 -6.77 -27.77 5.45
N MET A 5 -6.60 -26.79 4.56
CA MET A 5 -5.55 -26.81 3.52
C MET A 5 -5.50 -28.12 2.69
N GLY A 6 -6.67 -28.69 2.36
CA GLY A 6 -6.79 -29.96 1.62
C GLY A 6 -6.40 -31.22 2.42
N ARG A 7 -6.25 -31.09 3.74
CA ARG A 7 -5.84 -32.16 4.66
C ARG A 7 -6.94 -32.47 5.64
N LEU A 8 -7.11 -33.75 5.95
CA LEU A 8 -8.11 -34.22 6.90
C LEU A 8 -7.44 -34.60 8.23
N HIS A 9 -7.65 -33.78 9.26
CA HIS A 9 -7.13 -34.01 10.60
C HIS A 9 -8.17 -34.69 11.50
N ARG A 10 -7.78 -35.82 12.08
CA ARG A 10 -8.57 -36.55 13.08
C ARG A 10 -8.00 -36.32 14.48
N PHE A 11 -8.66 -35.46 15.24
CA PHE A 11 -8.37 -35.25 16.66
C PHE A 11 -9.07 -36.31 17.51
N HIS A 12 -8.32 -36.94 18.41
CA HIS A 12 -8.84 -37.93 19.37
C HIS A 12 -9.13 -37.33 20.77
N GLY A 13 -8.83 -36.04 20.94
CA GLY A 13 -9.04 -35.26 22.16
C GLY A 13 -8.63 -33.81 21.92
N ILE A 14 -8.79 -32.97 22.95
CA ILE A 14 -8.38 -31.56 22.90
C ILE A 14 -6.85 -31.48 22.99
N PRO A 15 -6.15 -30.85 22.04
CA PRO A 15 -4.71 -30.72 22.10
C PRO A 15 -4.29 -29.88 23.32
N SER A 16 -3.28 -30.37 24.03
CA SER A 16 -2.76 -29.82 25.29
C SER A 16 -1.48 -29.01 25.12
N ARG A 17 -0.78 -29.19 24.00
CA ARG A 17 0.43 -28.46 23.63
C ARG A 17 0.27 -27.92 22.22
N VAL A 18 -0.07 -26.64 22.12
CA VAL A 18 -0.26 -25.96 20.85
C VAL A 18 0.82 -24.91 20.65
N VAL A 19 1.32 -24.80 19.43
CA VAL A 19 2.22 -23.72 19.04
C VAL A 19 1.54 -22.85 18.00
N CYS A 20 1.49 -21.54 18.25
CA CYS A 20 1.02 -20.55 17.28
C CYS A 20 2.22 -19.95 16.56
N LEU A 21 2.22 -19.94 15.24
CA LEU A 21 3.33 -19.46 14.41
C LEU A 21 3.26 -17.96 14.11
N ASP A 22 2.26 -17.27 14.61
CA ASP A 22 2.10 -15.82 14.53
C ASP A 22 1.17 -15.34 15.67
N TYR A 23 1.17 -14.03 15.94
CA TYR A 23 0.34 -13.46 17.00
C TYR A 23 -1.16 -13.46 16.66
N CYS A 24 -1.53 -13.43 15.38
CA CYS A 24 -2.94 -13.51 14.97
C CYS A 24 -3.56 -14.87 15.34
N ALA A 25 -2.86 -15.97 15.11
CA ALA A 25 -3.25 -17.31 15.51
C ALA A 25 -3.35 -17.45 17.04
N ALA A 26 -2.39 -16.87 17.77
CA ALA A 26 -2.42 -16.85 19.23
C ALA A 26 -3.63 -16.07 19.75
N GLU A 27 -3.93 -14.91 19.14
CA GLU A 27 -5.08 -14.08 19.48
C GLU A 27 -6.40 -14.83 19.26
N MET A 28 -6.56 -15.55 18.15
CA MET A 28 -7.76 -16.37 17.90
C MET A 28 -7.95 -17.43 18.98
N CYS A 29 -6.88 -18.11 19.40
CA CYS A 29 -6.94 -19.12 20.46
C CYS A 29 -7.29 -18.49 21.82
N VAL A 30 -6.70 -17.34 22.14
CA VAL A 30 -7.00 -16.61 23.38
C VAL A 30 -8.45 -16.10 23.39
N ALA A 31 -8.95 -15.58 22.27
CA ALA A 31 -10.33 -15.13 22.12
C ALA A 31 -11.35 -16.28 22.31
N LEU A 32 -10.97 -17.51 21.95
CA LEU A 32 -11.77 -18.71 22.20
C LEU A 32 -11.64 -19.26 23.63
N GLY A 33 -10.79 -18.66 24.49
CA GLY A 33 -10.53 -19.16 25.83
C GLY A 33 -9.68 -20.44 25.86
N ALA A 34 -8.76 -20.59 24.90
CA ALA A 34 -7.83 -21.71 24.78
C ALA A 34 -6.37 -21.31 25.09
N ALA A 35 -6.16 -20.20 25.80
CA ALA A 35 -4.83 -19.72 26.19
C ALA A 35 -4.04 -20.78 26.98
N ASP A 36 -4.73 -21.59 27.80
CA ASP A 36 -4.15 -22.67 28.60
C ASP A 36 -3.58 -23.83 27.77
N LYS A 37 -3.88 -23.88 26.47
CA LYS A 37 -3.35 -24.89 25.54
C LYS A 37 -2.08 -24.43 24.82
N LEU A 38 -1.76 -23.14 24.88
CA LEU A 38 -0.66 -22.56 24.12
C LEU A 38 0.67 -22.75 24.87
N SER A 39 1.57 -23.51 24.25
CA SER A 39 2.90 -23.84 24.74
C SER A 39 3.99 -22.94 24.17
N GLY A 40 3.73 -22.28 23.04
CA GLY A 40 4.65 -21.32 22.44
C GLY A 40 3.98 -20.48 21.35
N VAL A 41 4.52 -19.28 21.13
CA VAL A 41 4.10 -18.35 20.09
C VAL A 41 5.31 -17.83 19.32
N ALA A 42 5.23 -17.69 18.00
CA ALA A 42 6.20 -16.98 17.18
C ALA A 42 5.66 -15.59 16.76
N SER A 43 6.55 -14.66 16.43
CA SER A 43 6.14 -13.32 16.02
C SER A 43 5.71 -13.24 14.56
N ALA A 44 6.45 -13.88 13.64
CA ALA A 44 6.16 -13.94 12.19
C ALA A 44 5.58 -12.66 11.59
N GLU A 45 6.43 -11.63 11.43
CA GLU A 45 6.06 -10.34 10.82
C GLU A 45 4.89 -9.59 11.51
N SER A 46 4.59 -9.93 12.77
CA SER A 46 3.58 -9.26 13.59
C SER A 46 4.11 -8.96 15.00
N TYR A 47 3.44 -8.03 15.69
CA TYR A 47 3.77 -7.64 17.06
C TYR A 47 2.63 -7.95 18.01
N LEU A 48 2.99 -8.21 19.27
CA LEU A 48 2.00 -8.27 20.36
C LEU A 48 1.14 -6.99 20.45
N ALA A 49 1.69 -5.85 20.05
CA ALA A 49 0.98 -4.57 20.02
C ALA A 49 -0.13 -4.53 18.96
N ASP A 50 -0.12 -5.42 17.96
CA ASP A 50 -1.15 -5.49 16.93
C ASP A 50 -2.39 -6.24 17.42
N CYS A 51 -2.23 -7.13 18.41
CA CYS A 51 -3.35 -7.81 19.07
C CYS A 51 -4.25 -6.82 19.83
N ARG A 52 -5.51 -7.20 20.02
CA ARG A 52 -6.48 -6.48 20.85
C ARG A 52 -5.96 -6.33 22.26
N GLU A 53 -6.07 -5.11 22.80
CA GLU A 53 -5.52 -4.73 24.09
C GLU A 53 -5.92 -5.69 25.23
N THR A 54 -7.15 -6.17 25.22
CA THR A 54 -7.69 -7.13 26.20
C THR A 54 -6.98 -8.48 26.22
N TYR A 55 -6.32 -8.87 25.14
CA TYR A 55 -5.65 -10.16 25.00
C TYR A 55 -4.13 -10.08 25.16
N ARG A 56 -3.53 -8.88 25.05
CA ARG A 56 -2.07 -8.69 25.07
C ARG A 56 -1.41 -9.27 26.31
N ASN A 57 -1.98 -9.02 27.50
CA ASN A 57 -1.42 -9.53 28.75
C ASN A 57 -1.48 -11.07 28.83
N THR A 58 -2.53 -11.69 28.28
CA THR A 58 -2.64 -13.14 28.24
C THR A 58 -1.63 -13.72 27.24
N ILE A 59 -1.50 -13.12 26.06
CA ILE A 59 -0.56 -13.55 25.02
C ILE A 59 0.90 -13.36 25.47
N SER A 60 1.22 -12.30 26.21
CA SER A 60 2.58 -12.06 26.71
C SER A 60 3.07 -13.12 27.71
N ASN A 61 2.14 -13.86 28.35
CA ASN A 61 2.50 -14.96 29.25
C ASN A 61 2.83 -16.26 28.51
N ILE A 62 2.58 -16.32 27.19
CA ILE A 62 2.89 -17.48 26.36
C ILE A 62 4.37 -17.39 25.95
N PRO A 63 5.16 -18.47 26.09
CA PRO A 63 6.57 -18.44 25.73
C PRO A 63 6.79 -18.03 24.26
N LEU A 64 7.55 -16.96 24.03
CA LEU A 64 7.97 -16.55 22.69
C LEU A 64 9.07 -17.50 22.19
N ILE A 65 8.84 -18.12 21.03
CA ILE A 65 9.83 -18.94 20.33
C ILE A 65 10.78 -17.97 19.59
N PRO A 66 12.10 -17.99 19.88
CA PRO A 66 13.03 -17.08 19.25
C PRO A 66 13.09 -17.24 17.73
N ALA A 67 12.99 -16.12 17.02
CA ALA A 67 13.16 -16.08 15.58
C ALA A 67 14.62 -16.41 15.18
N GLN A 68 14.79 -17.04 14.03
CA GLN A 68 16.09 -17.37 13.43
C GLN A 68 16.35 -16.60 12.13
N ASN A 69 15.39 -15.78 11.68
CA ASN A 69 15.51 -14.96 10.48
C ASN A 69 14.85 -13.59 10.64
N SER A 70 15.03 -12.73 9.62
CA SER A 70 14.50 -11.36 9.59
C SER A 70 12.98 -11.28 9.59
N ASN A 71 12.28 -12.35 9.24
CA ASN A 71 10.83 -12.38 9.15
C ASN A 71 10.19 -12.80 10.49
N GLY A 72 10.98 -12.99 11.54
CA GLY A 72 10.45 -13.36 12.85
C GLY A 72 10.03 -14.83 12.95
N LEU A 73 10.50 -15.69 12.02
CA LEU A 73 10.17 -17.11 12.01
C LEU A 73 11.22 -17.93 12.78
N PRO A 74 10.80 -18.86 13.65
CA PRO A 74 11.69 -19.84 14.24
C PRO A 74 12.01 -20.95 13.23
N ASP A 75 13.06 -21.72 13.49
CA ASP A 75 13.33 -22.93 12.71
C ASP A 75 12.40 -24.09 13.13
N PHE A 76 12.32 -25.12 12.29
CA PHE A 76 11.48 -26.28 12.53
C PHE A 76 11.87 -27.07 13.80
N SER A 77 13.15 -27.13 14.13
CA SER A 77 13.64 -27.84 15.31
C SER A 77 13.23 -27.13 16.60
N ALA A 78 13.30 -25.80 16.62
CA ALA A 78 12.84 -24.96 17.71
C ALA A 78 11.35 -25.17 17.95
N VAL A 79 10.51 -25.16 16.90
CA VAL A 79 9.07 -25.49 17.03
C VAL A 79 8.86 -26.89 17.59
N CYS A 80 9.56 -27.90 17.07
CA CYS A 80 9.44 -29.29 17.53
C CYS A 80 9.88 -29.48 19.00
N SER A 81 10.78 -28.64 19.52
CA SER A 81 11.26 -28.74 20.91
C SER A 81 10.15 -28.53 21.95
N TYR A 82 9.08 -27.80 21.58
CA TYR A 82 7.88 -27.60 22.39
C TYR A 82 6.94 -28.82 22.39
N LYS A 83 7.25 -29.87 21.60
CA LYS A 83 6.48 -31.10 21.45
C LYS A 83 4.98 -30.84 21.18
N PRO A 84 4.64 -29.98 20.20
CA PRO A 84 3.26 -29.63 19.93
C PRO A 84 2.47 -30.84 19.43
N GLU A 85 1.19 -30.88 19.79
CA GLU A 85 0.17 -31.78 19.21
C GLU A 85 -0.53 -31.09 18.03
N LEU A 86 -0.54 -29.75 18.02
CA LEU A 86 -1.09 -28.90 16.97
C LEU A 86 -0.22 -27.66 16.76
N VAL A 87 0.00 -27.30 15.51
CA VAL A 87 0.64 -26.05 15.10
C VAL A 87 -0.35 -25.23 14.28
N ILE A 88 -0.52 -23.95 14.61
CA ILE A 88 -1.47 -23.03 13.98
C ILE A 88 -0.71 -21.86 13.37
N GLY A 89 -0.99 -21.48 12.13
CA GLY A 89 -0.39 -20.30 11.50
C GLY A 89 -1.05 -19.94 10.18
N THR A 90 -0.42 -19.09 9.38
CA THR A 90 -0.80 -18.88 7.98
C THR A 90 -0.46 -20.09 7.09
N GLY A 91 -1.06 -20.19 5.91
CA GLY A 91 -0.73 -21.19 4.89
C GLY A 91 0.74 -21.08 4.44
N TYR A 92 1.33 -19.90 4.48
CA TYR A 92 2.75 -19.69 4.18
C TYR A 92 3.67 -20.36 5.20
N SER A 93 3.23 -20.47 6.45
CA SER A 93 3.98 -21.07 7.56
C SER A 93 4.28 -22.55 7.31
N PHE A 94 3.43 -23.22 6.53
CA PHE A 94 3.50 -24.66 6.22
C PHE A 94 4.09 -24.97 4.83
N HIS A 95 5.02 -24.12 4.38
CA HIS A 95 5.77 -24.30 3.15
C HIS A 95 7.23 -23.89 3.34
N ARG A 96 8.18 -24.75 3.01
CA ARG A 96 9.60 -24.59 3.37
C ARG A 96 10.24 -23.28 2.92
N TYR A 97 9.86 -22.81 1.73
CA TYR A 97 10.49 -21.63 1.13
C TYR A 97 9.97 -20.31 1.69
N SER A 98 8.74 -20.31 2.23
CA SER A 98 8.05 -19.11 2.72
C SER A 98 7.85 -19.09 4.23
N GLY A 99 7.95 -20.26 4.88
CA GLY A 99 7.63 -20.48 6.28
C GLY A 99 8.67 -21.34 6.98
N ILE A 100 8.20 -22.29 7.79
CA ILE A 100 9.05 -23.06 8.71
C ILE A 100 9.43 -24.42 8.11
N ALA A 101 8.42 -25.17 7.67
CA ALA A 101 8.55 -26.49 7.08
C ALA A 101 7.29 -26.83 6.28
N ASP A 102 7.38 -27.81 5.39
CA ASP A 102 6.19 -28.28 4.69
C ASP A 102 5.25 -29.00 5.67
N ALA A 103 3.93 -28.88 5.46
CA ALA A 103 2.92 -29.53 6.31
C ALA A 103 3.19 -31.03 6.54
N ASP A 104 3.63 -31.75 5.51
CA ASP A 104 3.94 -33.19 5.59
C ASP A 104 5.02 -33.51 6.63
N GLU A 105 5.93 -32.59 6.89
CA GLU A 105 7.01 -32.80 7.85
C GLU A 105 6.52 -32.73 9.29
N PHE A 106 5.53 -31.87 9.56
CA PHE A 106 4.82 -31.86 10.84
C PHE A 106 4.03 -33.14 11.02
N GLU A 107 3.30 -33.56 9.98
CA GLU A 107 2.47 -34.76 10.01
C GLU A 107 3.28 -36.05 10.19
N GLN A 108 4.47 -36.16 9.57
CA GLN A 108 5.42 -37.27 9.79
C GLN A 108 5.88 -37.38 11.25
N LYS A 109 5.84 -36.28 12.01
CA LYS A 109 6.11 -36.25 13.45
C LYS A 109 4.85 -36.45 14.31
N GLY A 110 3.69 -36.72 13.70
CA GLY A 110 2.41 -36.85 14.37
C GLY A 110 1.83 -35.52 14.87
N ILE A 111 2.28 -34.39 14.32
CA ILE A 111 1.84 -33.04 14.70
C ILE A 111 0.74 -32.61 13.73
N HIS A 112 -0.43 -32.23 14.23
CA HIS A 112 -1.47 -31.64 13.39
C HIS A 112 -1.10 -30.22 12.96
N VAL A 113 -1.53 -29.81 11.77
CA VAL A 113 -1.37 -28.44 11.28
C VAL A 113 -2.73 -27.78 11.09
N TYR A 114 -2.79 -26.47 11.28
CA TYR A 114 -3.96 -25.66 10.96
C TYR A 114 -3.52 -24.33 10.36
N ALA A 115 -3.78 -24.15 9.07
CA ALA A 115 -3.59 -22.91 8.35
C ALA A 115 -4.86 -22.04 8.45
N THR A 116 -4.70 -20.75 8.77
CA THR A 116 -5.81 -19.80 8.74
C THR A 116 -6.29 -19.60 7.31
N MET A 117 -7.60 -19.77 7.08
CA MET A 117 -8.18 -19.84 5.73
C MET A 117 -7.95 -18.56 4.92
N GLY A 118 -7.90 -17.40 5.57
CA GLY A 118 -7.64 -16.11 4.93
C GLY A 118 -6.30 -15.98 4.22
N SER A 119 -5.36 -16.91 4.44
CA SER A 119 -4.02 -16.87 3.85
C SER A 119 -3.84 -17.75 2.60
N TYR A 120 -4.75 -18.71 2.35
CA TYR A 120 -4.64 -19.63 1.22
C TYR A 120 -5.94 -19.82 0.42
N THR A 121 -7.08 -19.35 0.95
CA THR A 121 -8.38 -19.46 0.26
C THR A 121 -8.51 -18.33 -0.76
N PRO A 122 -8.67 -18.62 -2.07
CA PRO A 122 -8.93 -17.59 -3.06
C PRO A 122 -10.22 -16.83 -2.76
N CYS A 123 -10.24 -15.52 -3.00
CA CYS A 123 -11.42 -14.66 -2.78
C CYS A 123 -12.00 -14.79 -1.35
N CYS A 124 -11.14 -14.98 -0.35
CA CYS A 124 -11.58 -15.12 1.03
C CYS A 124 -12.29 -13.85 1.54
N GLY A 125 -13.25 -14.05 2.43
CA GLY A 125 -13.97 -12.98 3.11
C GLY A 125 -14.14 -13.30 4.59
N PHE A 126 -15.01 -12.55 5.28
CA PHE A 126 -15.27 -12.78 6.71
C PHE A 126 -15.74 -14.20 7.03
N GLU A 127 -16.43 -14.87 6.09
CA GLU A 127 -16.87 -16.25 6.27
C GLU A 127 -15.70 -17.22 6.48
N SER A 128 -14.57 -17.00 5.80
CA SER A 128 -13.35 -17.80 5.99
C SER A 128 -12.82 -17.67 7.43
N ILE A 129 -12.92 -16.47 8.02
CA ILE A 129 -12.52 -16.22 9.41
C ILE A 129 -13.52 -16.87 10.38
N TYR A 130 -14.81 -16.86 10.05
CA TYR A 130 -15.83 -17.53 10.86
C TYR A 130 -15.67 -19.04 10.84
N GLU A 131 -15.27 -19.62 9.70
CA GLU A 131 -14.92 -21.03 9.60
C GLU A 131 -13.68 -21.36 10.42
N ASP A 132 -12.65 -20.49 10.41
CA ASP A 132 -11.49 -20.65 11.29
C ASP A 132 -11.88 -20.70 12.76
N LEU A 133 -12.71 -19.76 13.21
CA LEU A 133 -13.20 -19.75 14.59
C LEU A 133 -14.06 -20.98 14.92
N ARG A 134 -14.90 -21.45 13.98
CA ARG A 134 -15.70 -22.67 14.16
C ARG A 134 -14.82 -23.92 14.28
N ASN A 135 -13.81 -24.05 13.43
CA ASN A 135 -12.92 -25.19 13.44
C ASN A 135 -12.05 -25.21 14.69
N LEU A 136 -11.43 -24.08 15.04
CA LEU A 136 -10.66 -23.95 16.28
C LEU A 136 -11.57 -24.14 17.50
N GLY A 137 -12.80 -23.63 17.48
CA GLY A 137 -13.81 -23.90 18.50
C GLY A 137 -14.02 -25.40 18.72
N LYS A 138 -14.23 -26.19 17.66
CA LYS A 138 -14.35 -27.65 17.74
C LYS A 138 -13.08 -28.33 18.23
N ILE A 139 -11.90 -27.89 17.76
CA ILE A 139 -10.61 -28.46 18.17
C ILE A 139 -10.39 -28.28 19.67
N PHE A 140 -10.76 -27.11 20.21
CA PHE A 140 -10.54 -26.76 21.61
C PHE A 140 -11.71 -27.08 22.56
N GLY A 141 -12.85 -27.54 22.05
CA GLY A 141 -14.07 -27.72 22.85
C GLY A 141 -14.64 -26.38 23.35
N ARG A 142 -14.60 -25.36 22.49
CA ARG A 142 -14.97 -23.95 22.72
C ARG A 142 -16.02 -23.45 21.72
N GLU A 143 -16.89 -24.34 21.25
CA GLU A 143 -17.93 -24.02 20.28
C GLU A 143 -18.91 -22.92 20.74
N PRO A 144 -19.30 -22.83 22.03
CA PRO A 144 -20.11 -21.71 22.51
C PRO A 144 -19.39 -20.36 22.35
N GLN A 145 -18.11 -20.28 22.74
CA GLN A 145 -17.28 -19.09 22.60
C GLN A 145 -17.08 -18.70 21.13
N ALA A 146 -16.84 -19.70 20.26
CA ALA A 146 -16.74 -19.48 18.82
C ALA A 146 -18.04 -18.89 18.26
N THR A 147 -19.19 -19.46 18.63
CA THR A 147 -20.51 -19.00 18.19
C THR A 147 -20.77 -17.55 18.61
N GLU A 148 -20.46 -17.21 19.86
CA GLU A 148 -20.62 -15.85 20.38
C GLU A 148 -19.73 -14.85 19.63
N LEU A 149 -18.44 -15.16 19.47
CA LEU A 149 -17.48 -14.29 18.79
C LEU A 149 -17.86 -14.07 17.31
N ILE A 150 -18.28 -15.14 16.62
CA ILE A 150 -18.75 -15.05 15.22
C ILE A 150 -20.00 -14.17 15.13
N SER A 151 -20.95 -14.31 16.07
CA SER A 151 -22.15 -13.49 16.11
C SER A 151 -21.83 -12.00 16.30
N GLU A 152 -20.89 -11.67 17.18
CA GLU A 152 -20.41 -10.29 17.38
C GLU A 152 -19.79 -9.73 16.10
N MET A 153 -18.89 -10.49 15.46
CA MET A 153 -18.23 -10.09 14.22
C MET A 153 -19.22 -9.91 13.06
N ALA A 154 -20.17 -10.84 12.92
CA ALA A 154 -21.20 -10.80 11.87
C ALA A 154 -22.15 -9.61 12.04
N THR A 155 -22.50 -9.28 13.29
CA THR A 155 -23.29 -8.09 13.62
C THR A 155 -22.56 -6.83 13.20
N LYS A 156 -21.29 -6.68 13.60
CA LYS A 156 -20.44 -5.54 13.21
C LYS A 156 -20.29 -5.41 11.70
N ALA A 157 -20.05 -6.51 10.98
CA ALA A 157 -19.95 -6.51 9.53
C ALA A 157 -21.26 -6.04 8.87
N THR A 158 -22.41 -6.44 9.42
CA THR A 158 -23.73 -6.02 8.93
C THR A 158 -23.97 -4.54 9.17
N GLU A 159 -23.62 -4.02 10.35
CA GLU A 159 -23.72 -2.59 10.68
C GLU A 159 -22.83 -1.73 9.78
N LEU A 160 -21.58 -2.14 9.57
CA LEU A 160 -20.64 -1.47 8.67
C LEU A 160 -21.18 -1.37 7.23
N ARG A 161 -21.78 -2.45 6.72
CA ARG A 161 -22.39 -2.46 5.39
C ARG A 161 -23.57 -1.48 5.30
N LYS A 162 -24.41 -1.40 6.34
CA LYS A 162 -25.52 -0.43 6.40
C LYS A 162 -25.02 1.01 6.34
N LEU A 163 -23.98 1.34 7.10
CA LEU A 163 -23.37 2.68 7.12
C LEU A 163 -22.76 3.03 5.76
N THR A 164 -22.11 2.06 5.13
CA THR A 164 -21.43 2.24 3.84
C THR A 164 -22.42 2.46 2.70
N ALA A 165 -23.50 1.68 2.64
CA ALA A 165 -24.53 1.78 1.60
C ALA A 165 -25.16 3.18 1.52
N GLN A 166 -25.18 3.92 2.62
CA GLN A 166 -25.73 5.28 2.68
C GLN A 166 -24.79 6.35 2.11
N LYS A 167 -23.48 6.09 2.08
CA LYS A 167 -22.45 7.08 1.67
C LYS A 167 -21.82 6.77 0.30
N ASN A 168 -21.90 5.52 -0.15
CA ASN A 168 -21.29 4.95 -1.36
C ASN A 168 -20.10 5.73 -1.92
N PRO A 169 -18.96 5.73 -1.21
CA PRO A 169 -17.91 6.71 -1.47
C PRO A 169 -17.07 6.34 -2.72
N ASN A 170 -17.23 5.13 -3.30
CA ASN A 170 -16.53 4.64 -4.50
C ASN A 170 -15.04 5.02 -4.51
N ILE A 171 -14.39 4.87 -3.35
CA ILE A 171 -13.03 5.34 -3.14
C ILE A 171 -12.08 4.32 -3.75
N ARG A 172 -11.29 4.75 -4.73
CA ARG A 172 -10.22 3.93 -5.31
C ARG A 172 -9.07 3.82 -4.31
N VAL A 173 -8.79 2.59 -3.88
CA VAL A 173 -7.77 2.26 -2.88
C VAL A 173 -6.66 1.45 -3.54
N PHE A 174 -5.43 1.87 -3.34
CA PHE A 174 -4.23 1.11 -3.67
C PHE A 174 -3.64 0.50 -2.39
N ALA A 175 -3.59 -0.82 -2.31
CA ALA A 175 -2.90 -1.53 -1.22
C ALA A 175 -1.42 -1.72 -1.58
N PHE A 176 -0.54 -0.97 -0.92
CA PHE A 176 0.90 -1.01 -1.12
C PHE A 176 1.57 -1.86 -0.06
N ASP A 177 2.06 -3.01 -0.47
CA ASP A 177 2.79 -3.93 0.40
C ASP A 177 4.25 -3.49 0.58
N SER A 178 4.99 -3.48 -0.54
CA SER A 178 6.43 -3.24 -0.59
C SER A 178 6.89 -2.97 -2.03
N ALA A 179 8.13 -2.50 -2.19
CA ALA A 179 8.76 -2.36 -3.50
C ALA A 179 9.59 -3.62 -3.79
N VAL A 180 9.35 -4.26 -4.93
CA VAL A 180 10.06 -5.48 -5.34
C VAL A 180 10.50 -5.34 -6.79
N ALA A 181 11.81 -5.44 -7.05
CA ALA A 181 12.39 -5.36 -8.40
C ALA A 181 11.87 -4.17 -9.23
N ASP A 182 11.93 -2.97 -8.65
CA ASP A 182 11.43 -1.70 -9.22
C ASP A 182 9.92 -1.65 -9.51
N LYS A 183 9.14 -2.61 -9.02
CA LYS A 183 7.67 -2.66 -9.11
C LYS A 183 7.02 -2.45 -7.75
N ALA A 184 5.73 -2.15 -7.77
CA ALA A 184 4.92 -2.11 -6.57
C ALA A 184 4.32 -3.49 -6.32
N LEU A 185 4.59 -4.09 -5.16
CA LEU A 185 3.87 -5.27 -4.73
C LEU A 185 2.52 -4.83 -4.15
N THR A 186 1.43 -5.38 -4.68
CA THR A 186 0.04 -5.09 -4.28
C THR A 186 -0.70 -6.39 -3.98
N CYS A 187 -1.86 -6.26 -3.34
CA CYS A 187 -2.76 -7.38 -3.13
C CYS A 187 -4.01 -7.31 -4.05
N GLY A 188 -4.42 -8.46 -4.57
CA GLY A 188 -5.60 -8.63 -5.42
C GLY A 188 -6.71 -9.41 -4.71
N GLN A 189 -6.94 -10.66 -5.08
CA GLN A 189 -7.98 -11.53 -4.48
C GLN A 189 -7.66 -11.99 -3.04
N THR A 190 -7.60 -11.05 -2.10
CA THR A 190 -7.22 -11.26 -0.69
C THR A 190 -8.31 -10.84 0.27
N LEU A 191 -8.16 -11.21 1.56
CA LEU A 191 -9.04 -10.73 2.63
C LEU A 191 -9.01 -9.20 2.73
N GLU A 192 -7.85 -8.57 2.50
CA GLU A 192 -7.74 -7.12 2.52
C GLU A 192 -8.58 -6.47 1.41
N SER A 193 -8.54 -7.01 0.19
CA SER A 193 -9.39 -6.52 -0.89
C SER A 193 -10.88 -6.69 -0.57
N TYR A 194 -11.25 -7.81 0.06
CA TYR A 194 -12.61 -8.00 0.57
C TYR A 194 -12.99 -6.95 1.62
N MET A 195 -12.09 -6.65 2.57
CA MET A 195 -12.33 -5.64 3.61
C MET A 195 -12.48 -4.24 3.01
N ILE A 196 -11.67 -3.88 2.02
CA ILE A 196 -11.79 -2.63 1.26
C ILE A 196 -13.19 -2.53 0.63
N GLY A 197 -13.63 -3.59 -0.06
CA GLY A 197 -14.97 -3.66 -0.66
C GLY A 197 -16.10 -3.59 0.38
N ALA A 198 -15.94 -4.26 1.53
CA ALA A 198 -16.93 -4.29 2.59
C ALA A 198 -17.24 -2.91 3.19
N VAL A 199 -16.30 -1.96 3.10
CA VAL A 199 -16.46 -0.57 3.53
C VAL A 199 -16.66 0.41 2.35
N GLY A 200 -16.95 -0.11 1.15
CA GLY A 200 -17.34 0.68 -0.03
C GLY A 200 -16.17 1.32 -0.77
N GLY A 201 -14.95 0.88 -0.49
CA GLY A 201 -13.79 1.14 -1.32
C GLY A 201 -13.73 0.19 -2.52
N ILE A 202 -12.89 0.55 -3.48
CA ILE A 202 -12.59 -0.26 -4.66
C ILE A 202 -11.09 -0.48 -4.64
N ASN A 203 -10.64 -1.71 -4.40
CA ASN A 203 -9.23 -2.02 -4.59
C ASN A 203 -8.92 -1.98 -6.09
N ILE A 204 -8.04 -1.05 -6.49
CA ILE A 204 -7.73 -0.81 -7.91
C ILE A 204 -7.09 -2.02 -8.62
N PHE A 205 -6.64 -3.03 -7.85
CA PHE A 205 -6.07 -4.27 -8.34
C PHE A 205 -6.81 -5.53 -7.86
N GLU A 206 -8.09 -5.42 -7.46
CA GLU A 206 -8.90 -6.55 -6.98
C GLU A 206 -8.96 -7.74 -7.95
N ASN A 207 -8.78 -7.48 -9.24
CA ASN A 207 -8.78 -8.49 -10.31
C ASN A 207 -7.44 -9.23 -10.48
N LYS A 208 -6.38 -8.85 -9.74
CA LYS A 208 -5.08 -9.53 -9.76
C LYS A 208 -5.05 -10.72 -8.79
N GLY A 209 -4.01 -11.54 -8.88
CA GLY A 209 -3.76 -12.62 -7.93
C GLY A 209 -3.44 -12.11 -6.52
N ASN A 210 -3.32 -13.03 -5.55
CA ASN A 210 -3.17 -12.74 -4.12
C ASN A 210 -2.14 -11.62 -3.83
N PHE A 211 -0.84 -11.87 -4.05
CA PHE A 211 0.20 -10.83 -4.05
C PHE A 211 0.85 -10.78 -5.43
N THR A 212 0.78 -9.61 -6.07
CA THR A 212 1.18 -9.45 -7.48
C THR A 212 2.03 -8.19 -7.65
N PRO A 213 3.21 -8.26 -8.30
CA PRO A 213 3.95 -7.07 -8.66
C PRO A 213 3.28 -6.36 -9.86
N VAL A 214 3.11 -5.04 -9.77
CA VAL A 214 2.52 -4.19 -10.82
C VAL A 214 3.43 -3.01 -11.14
N GLU A 215 3.33 -2.49 -12.36
CA GLU A 215 4.12 -1.33 -12.78
C GLU A 215 3.64 -0.05 -12.09
N TRP A 216 4.56 0.85 -11.71
CA TRP A 216 4.19 2.14 -11.14
C TRP A 216 3.31 2.99 -12.07
N SER A 217 3.45 2.81 -13.38
CA SER A 217 2.57 3.45 -14.37
C SER A 217 1.14 2.90 -14.33
N GLU A 218 0.95 1.61 -14.03
CA GLU A 218 -0.39 1.04 -13.82
C GLU A 218 -1.03 1.65 -12.57
N VAL A 219 -0.28 1.75 -11.47
CA VAL A 219 -0.75 2.40 -10.23
C VAL A 219 -1.17 3.84 -10.50
N ALA A 220 -0.35 4.60 -11.23
CA ALA A 220 -0.66 5.99 -11.56
C ALA A 220 -1.87 6.13 -12.48
N ALA A 221 -2.00 5.27 -13.48
CA ALA A 221 -3.12 5.28 -14.42
C ALA A 221 -4.45 4.92 -13.75
N ALA A 222 -4.41 4.07 -12.72
CA ALA A 222 -5.59 3.71 -11.92
C ALA A 222 -6.07 4.83 -10.98
N ASP A 223 -5.29 5.91 -10.83
CA ASP A 223 -5.64 7.12 -10.08
C ASP A 223 -6.22 6.82 -8.67
N PRO A 224 -5.47 6.14 -7.79
CA PRO A 224 -5.94 5.86 -6.43
C PRO A 224 -6.14 7.15 -5.65
N GLN A 225 -7.24 7.19 -4.89
CA GLN A 225 -7.57 8.28 -3.97
C GLN A 225 -6.98 8.05 -2.58
N VAL A 226 -6.79 6.78 -2.21
CA VAL A 226 -6.18 6.35 -0.95
C VAL A 226 -5.10 5.33 -1.26
N ILE A 227 -3.95 5.44 -0.59
CA ILE A 227 -2.92 4.41 -0.58
C ILE A 227 -2.85 3.84 0.83
N LEU A 228 -3.20 2.57 0.99
CA LEU A 228 -2.94 1.81 2.20
C LEU A 228 -1.51 1.31 2.15
N VAL A 229 -0.75 1.46 3.23
CA VAL A 229 0.67 1.08 3.28
C VAL A 229 0.86 0.03 4.37
N HIS A 230 1.29 -1.17 3.99
CA HIS A 230 1.56 -2.24 4.94
C HIS A 230 2.76 -1.88 5.81
N CYS A 231 2.63 -2.12 7.11
CA CYS A 231 3.68 -1.88 8.10
C CYS A 231 3.97 -3.23 8.76
N PHE A 232 5.13 -3.83 8.49
CA PHE A 232 5.46 -5.17 8.97
C PHE A 232 6.33 -5.18 10.21
N TYR A 233 7.22 -4.20 10.34
CA TYR A 233 8.28 -4.24 11.37
C TYR A 233 8.20 -3.10 12.38
N SER A 234 7.67 -1.95 11.98
CA SER A 234 7.52 -0.81 12.88
C SER A 234 6.75 0.31 12.21
N ALA A 235 6.34 1.29 13.01
CA ALA A 235 5.91 2.57 12.48
C ALA A 235 6.99 3.26 11.61
N GLU A 236 8.27 2.91 11.78
CA GLU A 236 9.35 3.43 10.93
C GLU A 236 9.35 2.78 9.54
N ASP A 237 9.07 1.48 9.43
CA ASP A 237 8.88 0.79 8.13
C ASP A 237 7.81 1.49 7.28
N GLY A 238 6.64 1.74 7.87
CA GLY A 238 5.57 2.50 7.22
C GLY A 238 5.99 3.90 6.78
N ARG A 239 6.71 4.64 7.63
CA ARG A 239 7.22 5.98 7.29
C ARG A 239 8.23 5.93 6.14
N GLN A 240 9.10 4.93 6.11
CA GLN A 240 10.08 4.74 5.03
C GLN A 240 9.39 4.41 3.70
N LYS A 241 8.39 3.51 3.71
CA LYS A 241 7.56 3.20 2.55
C LYS A 241 6.82 4.43 2.01
N ILE A 242 6.22 5.23 2.90
CA ILE A 242 5.59 6.51 2.52
C ILE A 242 6.60 7.49 1.91
N ALA A 243 7.80 7.60 2.50
CA ALA A 243 8.86 8.46 1.98
C ALA A 243 9.37 7.98 0.60
N PHE A 244 9.43 6.67 0.39
CA PHE A 244 9.74 6.06 -0.90
C PHE A 244 8.68 6.37 -1.95
N LEU A 245 7.39 6.15 -1.66
CA LEU A 245 6.28 6.47 -2.57
C LEU A 245 6.30 7.93 -3.02
N LYS A 246 6.62 8.86 -2.11
CA LYS A 246 6.75 10.30 -2.41
C LYS A 246 7.87 10.64 -3.40
N ARG A 247 8.84 9.76 -3.62
CA ARG A 247 9.95 9.94 -4.58
C ARG A 247 9.65 9.37 -5.95
N ILE A 248 8.57 8.60 -6.10
CA ILE A 248 8.20 8.00 -7.37
C ILE A 248 7.60 9.08 -8.26
N GLN A 249 8.32 9.41 -9.33
CA GLN A 249 7.97 10.52 -10.21
C GLN A 249 6.56 10.39 -10.79
N VAL A 250 6.14 9.19 -11.19
CA VAL A 250 4.82 8.97 -11.78
C VAL A 250 3.68 9.11 -10.76
N LEU A 251 3.95 8.92 -9.46
CA LEU A 251 2.98 9.12 -8.37
C LEU A 251 2.94 10.56 -7.85
N SER A 252 3.85 11.43 -8.31
CA SER A 252 3.91 12.82 -7.84
C SER A 252 2.61 13.58 -8.10
N ASN A 253 1.91 13.28 -9.19
CA ASN A 253 0.61 13.91 -9.48
C ASN A 253 -0.48 13.53 -8.48
N ILE A 254 -0.50 12.27 -8.03
CA ILE A 254 -1.45 11.78 -7.02
C ILE A 254 -1.15 12.44 -5.68
N MET A 255 0.14 12.47 -5.27
CA MET A 255 0.55 13.07 -4.01
C MET A 255 0.34 14.58 -3.94
N LEU A 256 0.51 15.28 -5.07
CA LEU A 256 0.35 16.74 -5.15
C LEU A 256 -1.09 17.19 -5.38
N ASN A 257 -2.04 16.26 -5.59
CA ASN A 257 -3.47 16.60 -5.65
C ASN A 257 -3.95 17.30 -4.37
N GLU A 258 -3.42 16.90 -3.21
CA GLU A 258 -3.74 17.55 -1.93
C GLU A 258 -3.26 19.00 -1.87
N LEU A 259 -2.15 19.34 -2.55
CA LEU A 259 -1.72 20.73 -2.66
C LEU A 259 -2.73 21.54 -3.47
N ASP A 260 -3.26 20.99 -4.56
CA ASP A 260 -4.24 21.68 -5.39
C ASP A 260 -5.52 21.98 -4.60
N LYS A 261 -6.05 20.98 -3.88
CA LYS A 261 -7.22 21.15 -2.99
C LYS A 261 -6.99 22.23 -1.93
N GLU A 262 -5.80 22.27 -1.32
CA GLU A 262 -5.45 23.30 -0.34
C GLU A 262 -5.40 24.69 -0.99
N LEU A 263 -4.82 24.82 -2.18
CA LEU A 263 -4.75 26.09 -2.90
C LEU A 263 -6.15 26.58 -3.32
N GLU A 264 -7.02 25.67 -3.76
CA GLU A 264 -8.43 25.93 -4.08
C GLU A 264 -9.23 26.36 -2.85
N ALA A 265 -9.08 25.65 -1.72
CA ALA A 265 -9.73 26.00 -0.45
C ALA A 265 -9.31 27.38 0.05
N ARG A 266 -8.08 27.81 -0.24
CA ARG A 266 -7.57 29.17 0.04
C ARG A 266 -8.03 30.22 -0.99
N GLY A 267 -8.78 29.84 -2.03
CA GLY A 267 -9.23 30.73 -3.10
C GLY A 267 -8.10 31.25 -3.99
N LEU A 268 -6.97 30.55 -4.06
CA LEU A 268 -5.80 30.97 -4.83
C LEU A 268 -5.95 30.59 -6.30
N ARG A 269 -5.40 31.42 -7.19
CA ARG A 269 -5.32 31.13 -8.62
C ARG A 269 -3.96 30.51 -8.91
N PHE A 270 -3.93 29.29 -9.42
CA PHE A 270 -2.68 28.60 -9.70
C PHE A 270 -2.79 27.72 -10.96
N THR A 271 -1.64 27.30 -11.46
CA THR A 271 -1.49 26.24 -12.45
C THR A 271 -0.34 25.35 -12.00
N ARG A 272 -0.50 24.03 -12.14
CA ARG A 272 0.51 23.03 -11.80
C ARG A 272 0.70 22.07 -12.95
N TYR A 273 1.93 21.62 -13.15
CA TYR A 273 2.29 20.57 -14.08
C TYR A 273 3.38 19.72 -13.44
N ALA A 274 3.06 18.45 -13.16
CA ALA A 274 3.90 17.59 -12.34
C ALA A 274 4.23 18.26 -11.00
N ASP A 275 5.52 18.45 -10.71
CA ASP A 275 6.06 19.11 -9.52
C ASP A 275 6.21 20.64 -9.65
N ASP A 276 6.12 21.19 -10.86
CA ASP A 276 6.20 22.63 -11.10
C ASP A 276 4.83 23.31 -10.88
N CYS A 277 4.79 24.36 -10.05
CA CYS A 277 3.57 25.10 -9.71
C CYS A 277 3.78 26.61 -9.79
N VAL A 278 2.81 27.32 -10.37
CA VAL A 278 2.74 28.78 -10.43
C VAL A 278 1.49 29.26 -9.70
N ILE A 279 1.66 30.07 -8.65
CA ILE A 279 0.56 30.70 -7.90
C ILE A 279 0.51 32.20 -8.23
N ALA A 280 -0.60 32.67 -8.79
CA ALA A 280 -0.80 34.04 -9.23
C ALA A 280 -1.43 34.90 -8.12
N LEU A 281 -0.76 36.02 -7.79
CA LEU A 281 -1.13 36.88 -6.66
C LEU A 281 -1.06 38.36 -7.07
N LYS A 282 -1.82 39.21 -6.37
CA LYS A 282 -1.95 40.64 -6.71
C LYS A 282 -0.79 41.52 -6.23
N SER A 283 -0.12 41.14 -5.13
CA SER A 283 0.95 41.93 -4.52
C SER A 283 2.13 41.08 -4.09
N GLU A 284 3.31 41.69 -4.06
CA GLU A 284 4.54 41.04 -3.57
C GLU A 284 4.44 40.66 -2.09
N SER A 285 3.78 41.49 -1.27
CA SER A 285 3.50 41.19 0.13
C SER A 285 2.67 39.93 0.30
N SER A 286 1.64 39.74 -0.54
CA SER A 286 0.84 38.52 -0.55
C SER A 286 1.64 37.33 -1.06
N ALA A 287 2.51 37.53 -2.06
CA ALA A 287 3.40 36.50 -2.56
C ALA A 287 4.39 35.97 -1.50
N LYS A 288 5.02 36.85 -0.72
CA LYS A 288 5.89 36.46 0.38
C LYS A 288 5.12 35.67 1.45
N ARG A 289 3.92 36.13 1.81
CA ARG A 289 3.06 35.46 2.80
C ARG A 289 2.64 34.07 2.33
N VAL A 290 2.09 33.96 1.11
CA VAL A 290 1.60 32.70 0.54
C VAL A 290 2.76 31.73 0.31
N MET A 291 3.91 32.19 -0.19
CA MET A 291 5.10 31.36 -0.34
C MET A 291 5.50 30.72 1.00
N ARG A 292 5.54 31.50 2.09
CA ARG A 292 5.86 30.98 3.42
C ARG A 292 4.82 29.96 3.90
N THR A 293 3.53 30.30 3.85
CA THR A 293 2.47 29.44 4.42
C THR A 293 2.19 28.19 3.59
N VAL A 294 2.32 28.25 2.27
CA VAL A 294 2.22 27.08 1.39
C VAL A 294 3.44 26.18 1.56
N SER A 295 4.66 26.75 1.61
CA SER A 295 5.87 25.94 1.82
C SER A 295 5.86 25.21 3.16
N ASP A 296 5.45 25.89 4.23
CA ASP A 296 5.26 25.29 5.55
C ASP A 296 4.19 24.20 5.53
N TRP A 297 3.05 24.44 4.86
CA TRP A 297 2.01 23.42 4.70
C TRP A 297 2.50 22.19 3.94
N ILE A 298 3.23 22.37 2.83
CA ILE A 298 3.81 21.26 2.05
C ILE A 298 4.76 20.43 2.93
N GLN A 299 5.60 21.08 3.73
CA GLN A 299 6.55 20.39 4.61
C GLN A 299 5.84 19.66 5.75
N ARG A 300 4.85 20.28 6.40
CA ARG A 300 4.17 19.68 7.56
C ARG A 300 3.11 18.64 7.18
N LYS A 301 2.34 18.87 6.11
CA LYS A 301 1.21 18.03 5.72
C LYS A 301 1.61 16.99 4.68
N LEU A 302 2.35 17.37 3.65
CA LEU A 302 2.82 16.43 2.63
C LEU A 302 4.17 15.80 2.97
N GLY A 303 4.91 16.32 3.95
CA GLY A 303 6.25 15.81 4.29
C GLY A 303 7.27 15.99 3.15
N LEU A 304 7.01 16.90 2.22
CA LEU A 304 7.88 17.15 1.06
C LEU A 304 8.80 18.34 1.33
N LYS A 305 10.06 18.25 0.88
CA LYS A 305 11.02 19.34 0.99
C LYS A 305 10.89 20.29 -0.21
N VAL A 306 10.50 21.54 0.07
CA VAL A 306 10.43 22.57 -0.97
C VAL A 306 11.84 23.02 -1.36
N ASN A 307 12.11 23.04 -2.67
CA ASN A 307 13.37 23.54 -3.20
C ASN A 307 13.39 25.07 -3.21
N MET A 308 13.82 25.67 -2.11
CA MET A 308 13.86 27.13 -1.94
C MET A 308 14.83 27.86 -2.89
N THR A 309 15.79 27.17 -3.52
CA THR A 309 16.67 27.79 -4.52
C THR A 309 15.99 27.92 -5.88
N LYS A 310 15.06 27.00 -6.21
CA LYS A 310 14.21 27.09 -7.41
C LYS A 310 12.96 27.94 -7.19
N THR A 311 12.40 27.93 -5.98
CA THR A 311 11.20 28.70 -5.62
C THR A 311 11.52 30.18 -5.49
N HIS A 312 10.88 31.03 -6.30
CA HIS A 312 11.13 32.48 -6.28
C HIS A 312 9.87 33.27 -6.64
N ILE A 313 9.80 34.52 -6.19
CA ILE A 313 8.73 35.47 -6.56
C ILE A 313 9.19 36.22 -7.81
N THR A 314 8.41 36.16 -8.87
CA THR A 314 8.71 36.86 -10.12
C THR A 314 7.49 37.56 -10.69
N ARG A 315 7.73 38.56 -11.53
CA ARG A 315 6.68 39.21 -12.31
C ARG A 315 6.37 38.34 -13.54
N PRO A 316 5.12 38.30 -14.03
CA PRO A 316 4.77 37.44 -15.17
C PRO A 316 5.65 37.65 -16.42
N LEU A 317 6.13 38.88 -16.65
CA LEU A 317 7.05 39.21 -17.75
C LEU A 317 8.40 38.47 -17.71
N LYS A 318 8.84 38.07 -16.52
CA LYS A 318 10.09 37.35 -16.27
C LYS A 318 9.84 35.86 -15.96
N LEU A 319 8.58 35.42 -15.96
CA LEU A 319 8.23 34.04 -15.69
C LEU A 319 8.47 33.19 -16.94
N LYS A 320 9.21 32.09 -16.76
CA LYS A 320 9.32 31.00 -17.73
C LYS A 320 8.64 29.77 -17.12
N TYR A 321 7.62 29.25 -17.81
CA TYR A 321 6.87 28.09 -17.35
C TYR A 321 6.55 27.19 -18.55
N LEU A 322 6.88 25.89 -18.45
CA LEU A 322 6.70 24.90 -19.52
C LEU A 322 7.22 25.35 -20.90
N GLY A 323 8.32 26.11 -20.91
CA GLY A 323 8.92 26.62 -22.14
C GLY A 323 8.26 27.88 -22.73
N PHE A 324 7.24 28.43 -22.08
CA PHE A 324 6.58 29.69 -22.44
C PHE A 324 7.03 30.84 -21.54
N GLY A 325 6.99 32.06 -22.08
CA GLY A 325 7.02 33.31 -21.34
C GLY A 325 5.70 34.07 -21.51
N PHE A 326 5.44 35.04 -20.65
CA PHE A 326 4.17 35.76 -20.62
C PHE A 326 4.36 37.26 -20.83
N TYR A 327 3.42 37.89 -21.52
CA TYR A 327 3.41 39.34 -21.70
C TYR A 327 1.99 39.87 -21.69
N LYS A 328 1.83 41.14 -21.35
CA LYS A 328 0.53 41.82 -21.39
C LYS A 328 0.41 42.52 -22.73
N ASP A 329 -0.60 42.13 -23.51
CA ASP A 329 -0.90 42.74 -24.80
C ASP A 329 -1.32 44.20 -24.58
N SER A 330 -0.66 45.13 -25.27
CA SER A 330 -0.91 46.57 -25.09
C SER A 330 -2.27 47.00 -25.64
N LYS A 331 -2.82 46.27 -26.63
CA LYS A 331 -4.09 46.54 -27.30
C LYS A 331 -5.26 45.91 -26.56
N THR A 332 -5.22 44.60 -26.33
CA THR A 332 -6.34 43.90 -25.65
C THR A 332 -6.30 44.02 -24.14
N LYS A 333 -5.16 44.46 -23.57
CA LYS A 333 -4.90 44.52 -22.11
C LYS A 333 -4.93 43.15 -21.41
N GLU A 334 -4.94 42.06 -22.17
CA GLU A 334 -4.93 40.69 -21.65
C GLU A 334 -3.52 40.12 -21.58
N TRP A 335 -3.35 39.09 -20.75
CA TRP A 335 -2.09 38.34 -20.69
C TRP A 335 -2.07 37.27 -21.78
N LYS A 336 -0.99 37.24 -22.57
CA LYS A 336 -0.76 36.25 -23.63
C LYS A 336 0.53 35.49 -23.36
N CYS A 337 0.58 34.24 -23.81
CA CYS A 337 1.79 33.42 -23.80
C CYS A 337 2.56 33.59 -25.12
N ARG A 338 3.87 33.37 -25.05
CA ARG A 338 4.76 33.25 -26.21
C ARG A 338 5.80 32.18 -25.92
N ALA A 339 6.31 31.51 -26.95
CA ALA A 339 7.44 30.61 -26.76
C ALA A 339 8.63 31.40 -26.16
N HIS A 340 9.23 30.87 -25.10
CA HIS A 340 10.38 31.51 -24.46
C HIS A 340 11.60 31.46 -25.38
N GLN A 341 12.44 32.50 -25.35
CA GLN A 341 13.61 32.62 -26.23
C GLN A 341 14.52 31.38 -26.15
N ASP A 342 14.84 30.92 -24.93
CA ASP A 342 15.64 29.70 -24.75
C ASP A 342 15.00 28.45 -25.35
N SER A 343 13.68 28.32 -25.31
CA SER A 343 12.96 27.18 -25.87
C SER A 343 13.07 27.18 -27.39
N ILE A 344 12.93 28.37 -28.00
CA ILE A 344 13.14 28.58 -29.45
C ILE A 344 14.59 28.26 -29.83
N VAL A 345 15.58 28.72 -29.05
CA VAL A 345 17.00 28.44 -29.29
C VAL A 345 17.28 26.94 -29.19
N LYS A 346 16.73 26.24 -28.19
CA LYS A 346 16.86 24.78 -28.06
C LYS A 346 16.23 24.04 -29.24
N LEU A 347 15.04 24.44 -29.68
CA LEU A 347 14.40 23.87 -30.87
C LEU A 347 15.26 24.09 -32.11
N LYS A 348 15.70 25.33 -32.36
CA LYS A 348 16.57 25.66 -33.49
C LYS A 348 17.86 24.84 -33.47
N ARG A 349 18.47 24.63 -32.31
CA ARG A 349 19.67 23.79 -32.16
C ARG A 349 19.38 22.33 -32.55
N LYS A 350 18.30 21.74 -32.02
CA LYS A 350 17.87 20.37 -32.34
C LYS A 350 17.59 20.19 -33.83
N LEU A 351 16.88 21.15 -34.44
CA LEU A 351 16.61 21.14 -35.87
C LEU A 351 17.91 21.27 -36.69
N LYS A 352 18.87 22.09 -36.26
CA LYS A 352 20.17 22.25 -36.92
C LYS A 352 21.02 20.97 -36.86
N GLU A 353 20.97 20.22 -35.75
CA GLU A 353 21.62 18.91 -35.62
C GLU A 353 21.01 17.88 -36.57
N LEU A 354 19.67 17.83 -36.66
CA LEU A 354 18.94 16.91 -37.54
C LEU A 354 19.10 17.24 -39.03
N THR A 355 19.28 18.52 -39.36
CA THR A 355 19.48 19.02 -40.74
C THR A 355 20.95 19.15 -41.13
N CYS A 356 21.89 18.78 -40.25
CA CYS A 356 23.31 18.86 -40.54
C CYS A 356 23.69 17.92 -41.69
N ARG A 357 24.49 18.42 -42.64
CA ARG A 357 24.95 17.67 -43.82
C ARG A 357 25.78 16.43 -43.47
N LYS A 358 26.41 16.43 -42.28
CA LYS A 358 27.21 15.32 -41.75
C LYS A 358 26.38 14.21 -41.09
N THR A 359 25.08 14.44 -40.87
CA THR A 359 24.19 13.46 -40.22
C THR A 359 23.81 12.37 -41.24
N PRO A 360 24.20 11.10 -41.04
CA PRO A 360 23.84 10.01 -41.93
C PRO A 360 22.34 9.69 -41.86
N GLY A 361 21.78 9.15 -42.94
CA GLY A 361 20.37 8.77 -43.05
C GLY A 361 19.69 9.29 -44.32
N THR A 362 18.60 8.65 -44.71
CA THR A 362 17.80 9.02 -45.87
C THR A 362 17.01 10.32 -45.62
N VAL A 363 16.58 10.98 -46.70
CA VAL A 363 15.72 12.17 -46.59
C VAL A 363 14.43 11.85 -45.82
N ARG A 364 13.87 10.66 -46.02
CA ARG A 364 12.65 10.19 -45.34
C ARG A 364 12.82 10.08 -43.83
N GLU A 365 13.90 9.46 -43.37
CA GLU A 365 14.22 9.33 -41.94
C GLU A 365 14.48 10.69 -41.28
N LYS A 366 15.10 11.64 -42.02
CA LYS A 366 15.32 13.00 -41.52
C LYS A 366 14.00 13.76 -41.37
N ILE A 367 13.10 13.66 -42.35
CA ILE A 367 11.75 14.24 -42.27
C ILE A 367 10.98 13.65 -41.10
N GLU A 368 11.03 12.33 -40.89
CA GLU A 368 10.36 11.67 -39.77
C GLU A 368 10.87 12.18 -38.41
N LYS A 369 12.19 12.25 -38.22
CA LYS A 369 12.79 12.78 -36.98
C LYS A 369 12.45 14.25 -36.75
N ILE A 370 12.46 15.07 -37.79
CA ILE A 370 12.05 16.49 -37.71
C ILE A 370 10.58 16.58 -37.31
N ASN A 371 9.71 15.75 -37.92
CA ASN A 371 8.29 15.70 -37.58
C ASN A 371 8.05 15.26 -36.14
N GLN A 372 8.80 14.26 -35.63
CA GLN A 372 8.72 13.83 -34.24
C GLN A 372 9.11 14.95 -33.27
N VAL A 373 10.24 15.64 -33.52
CA VAL A 373 10.67 16.78 -32.70
C VAL A 373 9.68 17.94 -32.77
N THR A 374 9.12 18.22 -33.95
CA THR A 374 8.17 19.32 -34.14
C THR A 374 6.84 19.02 -33.47
N ARG A 375 6.30 17.80 -33.63
CA ARG A 375 5.08 17.35 -32.94
C ARG A 375 5.26 17.38 -31.43
N GLY A 376 6.37 16.87 -30.90
CA GLY A 376 6.67 16.91 -29.46
C GLY A 376 7.05 18.29 -28.91
N TRP A 377 7.14 19.32 -29.75
CA TRP A 377 7.33 20.71 -29.31
C TRP A 377 6.04 21.53 -29.39
N ILE A 378 5.12 21.15 -30.29
CA ILE A 378 3.80 21.76 -30.43
C ILE A 378 2.81 21.18 -29.40
N ASN A 379 2.88 19.87 -29.15
CA ASN A 379 2.15 19.17 -28.09
C ASN A 379 2.88 19.32 -26.76
#